data_AF-A0A8X6NP70-F1
#
_entry.id   AF-A0A8X6NP70-F1
#
_cell.length_a   1.000
_cell.length_b   1.000
_cell.length_c   1.000
_cell.angle_alpha   90.00
_cell.angle_beta   90.00
_cell.angle_gamma   90.00
#
_symmetry.space_group_name_H-M   'P 1'
#
loop_
_entity.id
_entity.type
_entity.pdbx_description
1 polymer ?
#
loop_
_entity_poly.entity_id
_entity_poly.type
_entity_poly.pdbx_seq_one_letter_code
_entity_poly.pdbx_strand_id
1 'polypeptide(L)'
;MDFRHAIYHLFEEKRISERKIAQILGLSPSTVHYWITRQGESATTKSGRPRVTDADTDQALYNASRKDPFLSAVDLQKELTPTCSVDTVRSRLKQQGLKCRTPARKPFLTQYHRQMRYVFAHAHLHWSVPEWHRVVFSDEKSCIRPCSTYLQPGYMQQHRFRYWPPCRTESVRHAALCGYAAPR
;
A
#
# COMPACT_ATOMS: atom_id res chain seq x y z
N MET A 1 20.48 -28.10 -17.31
CA MET A 1 21.53 -28.19 -18.35
C MET A 1 21.15 -27.22 -19.45
N ASP A 2 21.91 -26.13 -19.60
CA ASP A 2 21.65 -25.16 -20.66
C ASP A 2 22.20 -25.68 -21.99
N PHE A 3 21.32 -26.32 -22.77
CA PHE A 3 21.67 -26.86 -24.08
C PHE A 3 22.32 -25.84 -25.01
N ARG A 4 21.96 -24.56 -24.88
CA ARG A 4 22.56 -23.46 -25.64
C ARG A 4 24.08 -23.39 -25.47
N HIS A 5 24.55 -23.28 -24.24
CA HIS A 5 25.99 -23.17 -23.94
C HIS A 5 26.74 -24.43 -24.36
N ALA A 6 26.12 -25.60 -24.16
CA ALA A 6 26.68 -26.88 -24.58
C ALA A 6 26.82 -26.99 -26.11
N ILE A 7 25.83 -26.52 -26.89
CA ILE A 7 25.89 -26.49 -28.36
C ILE A 7 27.04 -25.60 -28.82
N TYR A 8 27.21 -24.41 -28.23
CA TYR A 8 28.31 -23.50 -28.59
C TYR A 8 29.69 -24.09 -28.32
N HIS A 9 29.92 -24.59 -27.11
CA HIS A 9 31.21 -25.18 -26.75
C HIS A 9 31.57 -26.38 -27.65
N LEU A 10 30.61 -27.24 -27.98
CA LEU A 10 30.85 -28.39 -28.86
C LEU A 10 31.12 -27.98 -30.32
N PHE A 11 30.58 -26.85 -30.75
CA PHE A 11 30.77 -26.31 -32.09
C PHE A 11 32.09 -25.53 -32.22
N GLU A 12 32.38 -24.63 -31.28
CA GLU A 12 33.53 -23.70 -31.33
C GLU A 12 34.85 -24.39 -30.92
N GLU A 13 34.87 -25.03 -29.76
CA GLU A 13 36.10 -25.62 -29.21
C GLU A 13 36.40 -27.00 -29.80
N LYS A 14 35.37 -27.84 -29.92
CA LYS A 14 35.54 -29.23 -30.38
C LYS A 14 35.36 -29.42 -31.89
N ARG A 15 34.92 -28.39 -32.63
CA ARG A 15 34.67 -28.41 -34.09
C ARG A 15 33.90 -29.64 -34.58
N ILE A 16 32.90 -30.06 -33.80
CA ILE A 16 32.07 -31.23 -34.10
C ILE A 16 30.98 -30.82 -35.09
N SER A 17 30.61 -31.71 -36.01
CA SER A 17 29.52 -31.44 -36.97
C SER A 17 28.16 -31.34 -36.27
N GLU A 18 27.27 -30.51 -36.80
CA GLU A 18 25.95 -30.23 -36.20
C GLU A 18 25.13 -31.51 -35.95
N ARG A 19 25.15 -32.45 -36.90
CA ARG A 19 24.47 -33.75 -36.77
C ARG A 19 25.01 -34.60 -35.62
N LYS A 20 26.31 -34.50 -35.36
CA LYS A 20 26.94 -35.25 -34.26
C LYS A 20 26.67 -34.57 -32.91
N ILE A 21 26.62 -33.24 -32.87
CA ILE A 21 26.16 -32.49 -31.70
C ILE A 21 24.71 -32.86 -31.35
N ALA A 22 23.84 -32.95 -32.35
CA ALA A 22 22.45 -33.37 -32.20
C ALA A 22 22.34 -34.79 -31.60
N GLN A 23 23.15 -35.74 -32.06
CA GLN A 23 23.21 -37.10 -31.50
C GLN A 23 23.72 -37.13 -30.05
N ILE A 24 24.75 -36.33 -29.73
CA ILE A 24 25.34 -36.28 -28.37
C ILE A 24 24.35 -35.68 -27.36
N LEU A 25 23.64 -34.63 -27.75
CA LEU A 25 22.70 -33.91 -26.87
C LEU A 25 21.26 -34.44 -26.93
N GLY A 26 20.96 -35.38 -27.84
CA GLY A 26 19.61 -35.91 -28.05
C GLY A 26 18.61 -34.86 -28.59
N LEU A 27 19.10 -33.88 -29.35
CA LEU A 27 18.29 -32.78 -29.90
C LEU A 27 18.04 -32.95 -31.39
N SER A 28 17.03 -32.24 -31.92
CA SER A 28 16.84 -32.19 -33.38
C SER A 28 17.98 -31.41 -34.05
N PRO A 29 18.48 -31.85 -35.23
CA PRO A 29 19.49 -31.11 -35.98
C PRO A 29 19.07 -29.67 -36.29
N SER A 30 17.77 -29.44 -36.54
CA SER A 30 17.19 -28.12 -36.79
C SER A 30 17.32 -27.19 -35.57
N THR A 31 17.19 -27.73 -34.35
CA THR A 31 17.40 -26.96 -33.12
C THR A 31 18.86 -26.57 -32.94
N VAL A 32 19.79 -27.49 -33.23
CA VAL A 32 21.23 -27.23 -33.18
C VAL A 32 21.61 -26.14 -34.19
N HIS A 33 21.17 -26.28 -35.44
CA HIS A 33 21.36 -25.30 -36.50
C HIS A 33 20.76 -23.93 -36.13
N TYR A 34 19.51 -23.91 -35.64
CA TYR A 34 18.84 -22.68 -35.19
C TYR A 34 19.64 -21.92 -34.15
N TRP A 35 20.18 -22.63 -33.14
CA TRP A 35 21.01 -21.99 -32.14
C TRP A 35 22.32 -21.50 -32.75
N ILE A 36 23.08 -22.34 -33.46
CA ILE A 36 24.36 -21.96 -34.10
C ILE A 36 24.21 -20.68 -34.93
N THR A 37 23.22 -20.63 -35.84
CA THR A 37 22.93 -19.47 -36.70
C THR A 37 22.62 -18.19 -35.91
N ARG A 38 22.10 -18.33 -34.68
CA ARG A 38 21.71 -17.22 -33.81
C ARG A 38 22.80 -16.74 -32.85
N GLN A 39 24.00 -17.32 -32.90
CA GLN A 39 25.22 -16.91 -32.15
C GLN A 39 25.04 -16.59 -30.64
N GLY A 40 24.07 -17.19 -29.96
CA GLY A 40 23.91 -17.01 -28.53
C GLY A 40 23.14 -15.73 -28.20
N GLU A 41 22.37 -15.20 -29.14
CA GLU A 41 21.36 -14.22 -28.80
C GLU A 41 20.21 -14.90 -28.04
N SER A 42 19.72 -14.24 -27.00
CA SER A 42 18.58 -14.73 -26.23
C SER A 42 17.35 -14.79 -27.11
N ALA A 43 16.44 -15.72 -26.78
CA ALA A 43 15.16 -15.76 -27.45
C ALA A 43 14.55 -14.35 -27.43
N THR A 44 14.27 -13.81 -28.62
CA THR A 44 13.49 -12.60 -28.80
C THR A 44 12.27 -12.73 -27.91
N THR A 45 12.17 -11.84 -26.92
CA THR A 45 11.03 -11.83 -26.02
C THR A 45 9.79 -11.65 -26.87
N LYS A 46 8.86 -12.60 -26.78
CA LYS A 46 7.59 -12.49 -27.51
C LYS A 46 6.95 -11.15 -27.11
N SER A 47 6.74 -10.27 -28.08
CA SER A 47 5.96 -9.05 -27.84
C SER A 47 4.54 -9.48 -27.45
N GLY A 48 4.09 -9.03 -26.29
CA GLY A 48 2.72 -9.24 -25.85
C GLY A 48 1.72 -8.45 -26.69
N ARG A 49 0.44 -8.59 -26.36
CA ARG A 49 -0.62 -7.76 -26.95
C ARG A 49 -0.33 -6.27 -26.71
N PRO A 50 -0.50 -5.41 -27.74
CA PRO A 50 -0.33 -3.97 -27.57
C PRO A 50 -1.31 -3.42 -26.53
N ARG A 51 -0.89 -2.36 -25.83
CA ARG A 51 -1.69 -1.73 -24.79
C ARG A 51 -2.81 -0.89 -25.42
N VAL A 52 -3.91 -0.76 -24.69
CA VAL A 52 -5.00 0.16 -25.05
C VAL A 52 -4.68 1.59 -24.62
N THR A 53 -3.90 1.76 -23.55
CA THR A 53 -3.49 3.08 -23.04
C THR A 53 -2.13 3.48 -23.58
N ASP A 54 -1.95 4.80 -23.71
CA ASP A 54 -0.70 5.43 -24.12
C ASP A 54 0.07 5.99 -22.91
N ALA A 55 1.38 6.23 -23.08
CA ALA A 55 2.23 6.75 -22.02
C ALA A 55 1.76 8.12 -21.48
N ASP A 56 1.30 9.00 -22.36
CA ASP A 56 0.81 10.33 -21.97
C ASP A 56 -0.48 10.22 -21.15
N THR A 57 -1.37 9.30 -21.53
CA THR A 57 -2.61 9.03 -20.78
C THR A 57 -2.31 8.46 -19.39
N ASP A 58 -1.32 7.57 -19.28
CA ASP A 58 -0.89 7.00 -17.99
C ASP A 58 -0.31 8.09 -17.07
N GLN A 59 0.41 9.07 -17.64
CA GLN A 59 0.94 10.21 -16.90
C GLN A 59 -0.15 11.19 -16.45
N ALA A 60 -1.15 11.44 -17.29
CA ALA A 60 -2.31 12.26 -16.94
C ALA A 60 -3.12 11.63 -15.80
N LEU A 61 -3.33 10.31 -15.83
CA LEU A 61 -3.97 9.57 -14.74
C LEU A 61 -3.19 9.69 -13.43
N TYR A 62 -1.86 9.57 -13.48
CA TYR A 62 -1.00 9.73 -12.31
C TYR A 62 -1.10 11.14 -11.72
N ASN A 63 -1.02 12.17 -12.56
CA ASN A 63 -1.09 13.56 -12.14
C ASN A 63 -2.46 13.91 -11.52
N ALA A 64 -3.55 13.46 -12.13
CA ALA A 64 -4.91 13.65 -11.62
C ALA A 64 -5.08 12.99 -10.24
N SER A 65 -4.64 11.73 -10.10
CA SER A 65 -4.71 11.02 -8.82
C SER A 65 -3.84 11.64 -7.72
N ARG A 66 -2.71 12.27 -8.09
CA ARG A 66 -1.83 12.95 -7.14
C ARG A 66 -2.37 14.31 -6.71
N LYS A 67 -3.06 15.02 -7.60
CA LYS A 67 -3.72 16.29 -7.30
C LYS A 67 -4.83 16.09 -6.28
N ASP A 68 -5.70 15.11 -6.51
CA ASP A 68 -6.86 14.82 -5.66
C ASP A 68 -6.90 13.34 -5.26
N PRO A 69 -6.31 12.96 -4.10
CA PRO A 69 -6.20 11.56 -3.66
C PRO A 69 -7.53 10.86 -3.37
N PHE A 70 -8.64 11.60 -3.34
CA PHE A 70 -9.99 11.09 -3.08
C PHE A 70 -10.76 10.74 -4.36
N LEU A 71 -10.22 11.07 -5.54
CA LEU A 71 -10.84 10.71 -6.81
C LEU A 71 -10.87 9.18 -6.99
N SER A 72 -12.03 8.67 -7.41
CA SER A 72 -12.19 7.24 -7.69
C SER A 72 -11.58 6.90 -9.05
N ALA A 73 -11.14 5.65 -9.20
CA ALA A 73 -10.75 5.11 -10.50
C ALA A 73 -11.89 5.15 -11.53
N VAL A 74 -13.15 5.16 -11.08
CA VAL A 74 -14.33 5.30 -11.96
C VAL A 74 -14.43 6.72 -12.51
N ASP A 75 -14.16 7.72 -11.67
CA ASP A 75 -14.22 9.13 -12.09
C ASP A 75 -13.06 9.44 -13.03
N LEU A 76 -11.85 8.94 -12.71
CA LEU A 76 -10.68 9.04 -13.60
C LEU A 76 -10.91 8.36 -14.96
N GLN A 77 -11.59 7.21 -14.98
CA GLN A 77 -11.96 6.55 -16.24
C GLN A 77 -12.90 7.42 -17.06
N LYS A 78 -13.94 8.00 -16.45
CA LYS A 78 -14.91 8.85 -17.14
C LYS A 78 -14.28 10.11 -17.73
N GLU A 79 -13.35 10.72 -17.01
CA GLU A 79 -12.73 11.99 -17.41
C GLU A 79 -11.62 11.81 -18.45
N LEU A 80 -10.72 10.83 -18.26
CA LEU A 80 -9.49 10.73 -19.08
C LEU A 80 -9.51 9.59 -20.09
N THR A 81 -10.12 8.44 -19.76
CA THR A 81 -10.01 7.22 -20.58
C THR A 81 -11.33 6.44 -20.65
N PRO A 82 -12.39 6.98 -21.31
CA PRO A 82 -13.71 6.35 -21.34
C PRO A 82 -13.75 5.04 -22.13
N THR A 83 -12.77 4.81 -23.02
CA THR A 83 -12.63 3.59 -23.82
C THR A 83 -12.08 2.40 -23.03
N CYS A 84 -11.40 2.65 -21.92
CA CYS A 84 -10.73 1.64 -21.12
C CYS A 84 -11.61 1.15 -19.98
N SER A 85 -11.41 -0.08 -19.51
CA SER A 85 -12.07 -0.55 -18.28
C SER A 85 -11.48 0.12 -17.03
N VAL A 86 -12.30 0.25 -15.98
CA VAL A 86 -11.85 0.76 -14.66
C VAL A 86 -10.67 -0.04 -14.11
N ASP A 87 -10.63 -1.35 -14.34
CA ASP A 87 -9.53 -2.20 -13.86
C ASP A 87 -8.21 -1.93 -14.59
N THR A 88 -8.29 -1.48 -15.85
CA THR A 88 -7.13 -1.00 -16.59
C THR A 88 -6.56 0.23 -15.87
N VAL A 89 -7.39 1.22 -15.56
CA VAL A 89 -6.99 2.44 -14.82
C VAL A 89 -6.35 2.09 -13.47
N ARG A 90 -6.96 1.20 -12.68
CA ARG A 90 -6.38 0.72 -11.41
C ARG A 90 -5.01 0.06 -11.61
N SER A 91 -4.88 -0.76 -12.64
CA SER A 91 -3.61 -1.43 -12.97
C SER A 91 -2.53 -0.42 -13.35
N ARG A 92 -2.87 0.64 -14.10
CA ARG A 92 -1.95 1.72 -14.47
C ARG A 92 -1.47 2.48 -13.24
N LEU A 93 -2.38 2.91 -12.38
CA LEU A 93 -2.04 3.60 -11.13
C LEU A 93 -1.14 2.72 -10.25
N LYS A 94 -1.42 1.41 -10.18
CA LYS A 94 -0.59 0.45 -9.44
C LYS A 94 0.81 0.27 -10.04
N GLN A 95 0.92 0.25 -11.38
CA GLN A 95 2.21 0.20 -12.08
C GLN A 95 3.06 1.44 -11.77
N GLN A 96 2.43 2.61 -11.64
CA GLN A 96 3.07 3.86 -11.19
C GLN A 96 3.31 3.92 -9.66
N GLY A 97 3.05 2.83 -8.93
CA GLY A 97 3.31 2.72 -7.49
C GLY A 97 2.21 3.31 -6.59
N LEU A 98 1.12 3.84 -7.14
CA LEU A 98 0.01 4.34 -6.34
C LEU A 98 -0.82 3.18 -5.77
N LYS A 99 -1.08 3.26 -4.46
CA LYS A 99 -1.88 2.28 -3.73
C LYS A 99 -3.04 2.99 -3.04
N CYS A 100 -4.24 2.46 -3.21
CA CYS A 100 -5.40 2.92 -2.46
C CYS A 100 -5.21 2.60 -0.97
N ARG A 101 -5.38 3.61 -0.12
CA ARG A 101 -5.33 3.49 1.36
C ARG A 101 -6.53 4.20 1.96
N THR A 102 -7.00 3.72 3.10
CA THR A 102 -8.02 4.42 3.87
C THR A 102 -7.35 5.56 4.66
N PRO A 103 -7.86 6.81 4.57
CA PRO A 103 -7.32 7.92 5.35
C PRO A 103 -7.48 7.67 6.85
N ALA A 104 -6.51 8.12 7.65
CA ALA A 104 -6.59 8.03 9.10
C ALA A 104 -7.73 8.91 9.62
N ARG A 105 -8.56 8.37 10.52
CA ARG A 105 -9.61 9.14 11.21
C ARG A 105 -8.94 10.04 12.25
N LYS A 106 -9.06 11.35 12.07
CA LYS A 106 -8.50 12.36 12.99
C LYS A 106 -9.62 13.30 13.46
N PRO A 107 -9.57 13.79 14.71
CA PRO A 107 -10.48 14.85 15.12
C PRO A 107 -10.23 16.10 14.27
N PHE A 108 -11.31 16.81 13.94
CA PHE A 108 -11.21 18.06 13.20
C PHE A 108 -10.56 19.14 14.08
N LEU A 109 -9.44 19.69 13.62
CA LEU A 109 -8.73 20.77 14.31
C LEU A 109 -9.08 22.10 13.66
N THR A 110 -9.79 22.94 14.40
CA THR A 110 -10.01 24.36 14.08
C THR A 110 -8.68 25.12 14.08
N GLN A 111 -8.64 26.30 13.47
CA GLN A 111 -7.45 27.15 13.43
C GLN A 111 -6.93 27.46 14.85
N TYR A 112 -7.85 27.74 15.78
CA TYR A 112 -7.55 27.96 17.19
C TYR A 112 -6.82 26.76 17.82
N HIS A 113 -7.36 25.54 17.65
CA HIS A 113 -6.73 24.32 18.18
C HIS A 113 -5.32 24.09 17.62
N ARG A 114 -5.11 24.39 16.33
CA ARG A 114 -3.78 24.25 15.70
C ARG A 114 -2.78 25.22 16.32
N GLN A 115 -3.17 26.48 16.52
CA GLN A 115 -2.30 27.49 17.12
C GLN A 115 -1.92 27.13 18.56
N MET A 116 -2.90 26.75 19.39
CA MET A 116 -2.64 26.37 20.78
C MET A 116 -1.72 25.16 20.89
N ARG A 117 -1.93 24.14 20.03
CA ARG A 117 -1.04 22.97 19.96
C ARG A 117 0.37 23.34 19.50
N TYR A 118 0.49 24.24 18.54
CA TYR A 118 1.79 24.72 18.06
C TYR A 118 2.55 25.48 19.14
N VAL A 119 1.90 26.43 19.81
CA VAL A 119 2.51 27.20 20.92
C VAL A 119 2.95 26.27 22.04
N PHE A 120 2.10 25.30 22.43
CA PHE A 120 2.46 24.30 23.42
C PHE A 120 3.68 23.48 22.98
N ALA A 121 3.67 22.92 21.77
CA ALA A 121 4.78 22.11 21.28
C ALA A 121 6.09 22.92 21.17
N HIS A 122 6.00 24.17 20.72
CA HIS A 122 7.17 25.05 20.59
C HIS A 122 7.75 25.43 21.96
N ALA A 123 6.89 25.77 22.94
CA ALA A 123 7.34 26.12 24.29
C ALA A 123 8.04 24.96 25.01
N HIS A 124 7.68 23.72 24.68
CA HIS A 124 8.21 22.51 25.30
C HIS A 124 9.19 21.74 24.38
N LEU A 125 9.61 22.33 23.25
CA LEU A 125 10.46 21.68 22.26
C LEU A 125 11.84 21.32 22.81
N HIS A 126 12.38 22.19 23.68
CA HIS A 126 13.70 22.06 24.28
C HIS A 126 13.67 21.47 25.69
N TRP A 127 12.51 20.98 26.13
CA TRP A 127 12.41 20.35 27.46
C TRP A 127 13.22 19.07 27.53
N SER A 128 14.01 18.99 28.58
CA SER A 128 14.83 17.85 28.95
C SER A 128 14.00 16.77 29.65
N VAL A 129 14.49 15.53 29.65
CA VAL A 129 13.86 14.38 30.31
C VAL A 129 13.45 14.66 31.77
N PRO A 130 14.28 15.29 32.64
CA PRO A 130 13.86 15.57 34.01
C PRO A 130 12.74 16.61 34.12
N GLU A 131 12.54 17.48 33.13
CA GLU A 131 11.41 18.41 33.09
C GLU A 131 10.11 17.67 32.73
N TRP A 132 10.17 16.73 31.78
CA TRP A 132 9.04 15.86 31.46
C TRP A 132 8.63 14.96 32.64
N HIS A 133 9.58 14.51 33.46
CA HIS A 133 9.29 13.73 34.67
C HIS A 133 8.43 14.47 35.70
N ARG A 134 8.37 15.81 35.63
CA ARG A 134 7.53 16.61 36.53
C ARG A 134 6.08 16.70 36.08
N VAL A 135 5.75 16.28 34.86
CA VAL A 135 4.39 16.36 34.30
C VAL A 135 3.65 15.06 34.54
N VAL A 136 2.47 15.17 35.17
CA VAL A 136 1.53 14.06 35.33
C VAL A 136 0.36 14.26 34.37
N PHE A 137 0.14 13.30 33.47
CA PHE A 137 -1.00 13.30 32.56
C PHE A 137 -2.14 12.46 33.13
N SER A 138 -3.34 13.02 33.17
CA SER A 138 -4.58 12.31 33.50
C SER A 138 -5.59 12.45 32.36
N ASP A 139 -6.24 11.36 31.98
CA ASP A 139 -7.33 11.34 31.00
C ASP A 139 -8.46 10.43 31.50
N GLU A 140 -9.70 10.79 31.16
CA GLU A 140 -10.88 10.01 31.52
C GLU A 140 -11.35 9.20 30.31
N LYS A 141 -11.47 7.89 30.48
CA LYS A 141 -12.00 7.00 29.44
C LYS A 141 -13.33 6.41 29.87
N SER A 142 -14.35 6.58 29.03
CA SER A 142 -15.63 5.92 29.22
C SER A 142 -15.51 4.43 28.92
N CYS A 143 -15.64 3.61 29.96
CA CYS A 143 -15.75 2.17 29.85
C CYS A 143 -17.22 1.76 29.82
N ILE A 144 -17.71 1.38 28.63
CA ILE A 144 -19.04 0.80 28.51
C ILE A 144 -18.97 -0.62 29.04
N ARG A 145 -19.63 -0.88 30.18
CA ARG A 145 -19.78 -2.24 30.71
C ARG A 145 -20.79 -2.99 29.83
N PRO A 146 -20.43 -4.12 29.19
CA PRO A 146 -21.43 -4.96 28.53
C PRO A 146 -22.43 -5.43 29.59
N CYS A 147 -23.71 -5.22 29.32
CA CYS A 147 -24.78 -5.66 30.19
C CYS A 147 -24.85 -7.20 30.16
N SER A 148 -24.77 -7.84 31.34
CA SER A 148 -24.68 -9.30 31.50
C SER A 148 -25.91 -10.07 30.97
N THR A 149 -26.98 -9.39 30.59
CA THR A 149 -28.23 -10.04 30.19
C THR A 149 -28.25 -10.55 28.75
N TYR A 150 -27.25 -10.21 27.92
CA TYR A 150 -27.20 -10.64 26.51
C TYR A 150 -25.79 -11.08 26.09
N LEU A 151 -25.23 -12.07 26.77
CA LEU A 151 -24.07 -12.81 26.28
C LEU A 151 -24.48 -14.28 26.11
N GLN A 152 -25.05 -14.60 24.95
CA GLN A 152 -24.93 -15.97 24.45
C GLN A 152 -23.49 -16.15 23.93
N PRO A 153 -22.77 -17.21 24.37
CA PRO A 153 -21.41 -17.48 23.94
C PRO A 153 -21.41 -17.96 22.48
N GLY A 154 -21.32 -17.02 21.54
CA GLY A 154 -21.28 -17.35 20.10
C GLY A 154 -20.95 -16.19 19.17
N TYR A 155 -21.04 -14.93 19.63
CA TYR A 155 -20.82 -13.76 18.78
C TYR A 155 -19.55 -12.99 19.16
N MET A 156 -18.39 -13.66 19.11
CA MET A 156 -17.09 -12.98 19.10
C MET A 156 -16.35 -13.22 17.79
N GLN A 157 -17.00 -12.95 16.66
CA GLN A 157 -16.28 -12.70 15.41
C GLN A 157 -16.73 -11.40 14.75
N GLN A 158 -15.79 -10.45 14.76
CA GLN A 158 -15.54 -9.47 13.70
C GLN A 158 -16.71 -8.56 13.29
N HIS A 159 -17.39 -7.93 14.25
CA HIS A 159 -18.25 -6.79 13.93
C HIS A 159 -17.60 -5.46 14.31
N ARG A 160 -16.98 -4.88 13.28
CA ARG A 160 -16.73 -3.46 13.07
C ARG A 160 -17.83 -2.60 13.72
N PHE A 161 -17.50 -1.98 14.87
CA PHE A 161 -18.21 -0.90 15.57
C PHE A 161 -19.65 -0.63 15.10
N ARG A 162 -20.61 -1.48 15.52
CA ARG A 162 -22.03 -1.12 15.50
C ARG A 162 -22.35 -0.59 16.89
N TYR A 163 -22.67 0.70 16.99
CA TYR A 163 -23.03 1.34 18.25
C TYR A 163 -24.19 0.59 18.92
N TRP A 164 -24.03 0.22 20.18
CA TRP A 164 -25.10 -0.23 21.05
C TRP A 164 -25.96 0.98 21.45
N PRO A 165 -27.30 0.88 21.53
CA PRO A 165 -28.12 2.01 21.97
C PRO A 165 -27.73 2.43 23.40
N PRO A 166 -27.76 3.73 23.73
CA PRO A 166 -27.26 4.20 25.01
C PRO A 166 -28.11 3.63 26.14
N CYS A 167 -27.52 2.75 26.95
CA CYS A 167 -28.02 2.53 28.30
C CYS A 167 -27.75 3.81 29.09
N ARG A 168 -28.82 4.39 29.66
CA ARG A 168 -28.78 5.63 30.43
C ARG A 168 -27.81 5.43 31.61
N THR A 169 -26.62 6.01 31.55
CA THR A 169 -25.66 5.96 32.67
C THR A 169 -26.03 7.03 33.68
N GLU A 170 -26.46 6.64 34.88
CA GLU A 170 -26.47 7.55 36.03
C GLU A 170 -25.04 7.98 36.33
N SER A 171 -24.78 9.29 36.31
CA SER A 171 -23.48 9.84 36.69
C SER A 171 -23.35 9.76 38.20
N VAL A 172 -22.46 8.91 38.72
CA VAL A 172 -22.06 8.98 40.13
C VAL A 172 -21.11 10.17 40.26
N ARG A 173 -21.62 11.28 40.81
CA ARG A 173 -20.81 12.44 41.17
C ARG A 173 -19.95 12.07 42.38
N HIS A 174 -18.64 11.96 42.21
CA HIS A 174 -17.72 12.14 43.33
C HIS A 174 -17.43 13.63 43.46
N ALA A 175 -17.80 14.21 44.60
CA ALA A 175 -17.52 15.59 44.91
C ALA A 175 -16.00 15.80 45.02
N ALA A 176 -15.43 16.64 44.15
CA ALA A 176 -14.09 17.16 44.33
C ALA A 176 -14.16 18.44 45.17
N LEU A 177 -13.90 18.30 46.46
CA LEU A 177 -13.40 19.41 47.29
C LEU A 177 -11.87 19.43 47.13
N CYS A 178 -11.35 20.48 46.50
CA CYS A 178 -10.15 21.22 46.94
C CYS A 178 -9.75 22.21 45.84
N GLY A 179 -9.79 23.50 46.18
CA GLY A 179 -9.22 24.56 45.37
C GLY A 179 -7.70 24.64 45.52
N TYR A 180 -7.04 25.17 44.51
CA TYR A 180 -5.77 25.85 44.68
C TYR A 180 -5.75 27.13 43.84
N ALA A 181 -5.46 28.23 44.54
CA ALA A 181 -5.22 29.54 43.98
C ALA A 181 -3.90 29.57 43.22
N ALA A 182 -3.87 30.29 42.09
CA ALA A 182 -2.66 30.60 41.34
C ALA A 182 -1.91 31.77 42.00
N PRO A 183 -0.58 31.70 42.19
CA PRO A 183 0.22 32.90 42.38
C PRO A 183 0.53 33.57 41.03
N ARG A 184 0.66 34.90 41.08
CA ARG A 184 0.88 35.81 39.94
C ARG A 184 2.21 35.62 39.25
#